data_AF-A0AAP0HU33-F1
#
_entry.id   AF-A0AAP0HU33-F1
#
_cell.length_a   1.000
_cell.length_b   1.000
_cell.length_c   1.000
_cell.angle_alpha   90.00
_cell.angle_beta   90.00
_cell.angle_gamma   90.00
#
_symmetry.space_group_name_H-M   'P 1'
#
loop_
_entity.id
_entity.type
_entity.pdbx_description
1 polymer ?
#
loop_
_entity_poly.entity_id
_entity_poly.type
_entity_poly.pdbx_seq_one_letter_code
_entity_poly.pdbx_strand_id
1 'polypeptide(L)'
;MAACSSLSLSLSPKPHTPLRYSHPTKPNPKPHFLSIRSCAAPDPTPAPATAPAKHRRPADQNIREEARRRHHSSPSPHHNFSAKYVPFTPHATTSSSSSPESYSLDEIVYRSRSGSLLDVQHDLSALQKFDGQYWKSLFDSRTGKTNWPYGSGVWSKKEWVLPEIDSDHIVSAFEGNSNLFWAERFGKETLGMNDLWVKHCGISHTGSFKDLGMTVLVSQVNRLRKLNKPVVGVGCASTGDTSAALSAYCAAAGIPAIVFLPANRISMAQLVQPIANGAFVLSLDTDFDGCMQLIREVTAELPIYLANSLNSLRLEGQKTAAIEILQQFDWEVPDWVIVPGGNLGNIYAFYKGFSMCKELGLVDRIPRLVCAQAANANPLYLYYKSGWKDFKSVKAATTFASAIQIGDPVSIDRAVFALRNSNGIVEEATEEELMDAMTRADLTGMFICPHTGVALSALIKLRNSGVMGKMIGLLLSALLMD
;
A
#
# COMPACT_ATOMS: atom_id res chain seq x y z
N MET A 1 6.49 35.91 39.33
CA MET A 1 5.89 36.94 40.22
C MET A 1 5.49 38.11 39.31
N ALA A 2 4.22 38.16 38.88
CA ALA A 2 3.15 39.10 39.32
C ALA A 2 3.37 40.53 38.78
N ALA A 3 2.44 41.29 38.19
CA ALA A 3 0.99 41.22 37.97
C ALA A 3 0.65 42.12 36.74
N CYS A 4 -0.25 41.73 35.83
CA CYS A 4 -1.67 42.10 35.75
C CYS A 4 -1.98 43.62 35.79
N SER A 5 -2.47 44.19 34.69
CA SER A 5 -3.40 45.33 34.72
C SER A 5 -4.42 45.21 33.58
N SER A 6 -5.67 45.10 34.02
CA SER A 6 -6.91 44.97 33.26
C SER A 6 -7.44 46.34 32.84
N LEU A 7 -7.85 46.49 31.58
CA LEU A 7 -8.69 47.60 31.12
C LEU A 7 -10.16 47.16 31.17
N SER A 8 -10.90 47.73 32.13
CA SER A 8 -12.35 47.64 32.25
C SER A 8 -12.98 48.87 31.58
N LEU A 9 -13.93 48.64 30.67
CA LEU A 9 -14.82 49.66 30.13
C LEU A 9 -16.23 49.32 30.61
N SER A 10 -16.76 50.15 31.51
CA SER A 10 -18.13 50.09 32.01
C SER A 10 -19.05 50.89 31.07
N LEU A 11 -20.10 50.24 30.57
CA LEU A 11 -21.24 50.91 29.95
C LEU A 11 -22.51 50.39 30.63
N SER A 12 -23.20 51.29 31.34
CA SER A 12 -24.48 51.02 31.98
C SER A 12 -25.60 50.96 30.93
N PRO A 13 -26.60 50.07 31.08
CA PRO A 13 -27.68 49.91 30.10
C PRO A 13 -28.84 50.87 30.39
N LYS A 14 -29.36 51.54 29.35
CA LYS A 14 -30.70 52.17 29.36
C LYS A 14 -31.62 51.42 28.38
N PRO A 15 -32.94 51.35 28.66
CA PRO A 15 -33.83 50.35 28.09
C PRO A 15 -34.36 50.76 26.72
N HIS A 16 -34.34 49.84 25.75
CA HIS A 16 -34.99 50.02 24.45
C HIS A 16 -36.37 49.34 24.42
N THR A 17 -37.37 50.14 24.14
CA THR A 17 -38.76 49.81 23.81
C THR A 17 -38.82 48.98 22.51
N PRO A 18 -39.69 47.96 22.40
CA PRO A 18 -39.71 47.07 21.24
C PRO A 18 -40.49 47.70 20.07
N LEU A 19 -39.80 47.90 18.94
CA LEU A 19 -40.42 48.23 17.66
C LEU A 19 -41.05 46.97 17.05
N ARG A 20 -42.39 46.98 16.93
CA ARG A 20 -43.17 46.00 16.18
C ARG A 20 -42.87 46.14 14.68
N TYR A 21 -42.29 45.11 14.07
CA TYR A 21 -42.24 44.94 12.62
C TYR A 21 -43.38 44.01 12.18
N SER A 22 -44.24 44.51 11.30
CA SER A 22 -45.27 43.74 10.58
C SER A 22 -44.63 42.97 9.42
N HIS A 23 -44.75 41.64 9.43
CA HIS A 23 -44.36 40.80 8.29
C HIS A 23 -45.48 40.73 7.25
N PRO A 24 -45.20 40.96 5.96
CA PRO A 24 -46.07 40.52 4.88
C PRO A 24 -45.90 39.00 4.67
N THR A 25 -46.99 38.25 4.81
CA THR A 25 -47.06 36.80 4.61
C THR A 25 -46.89 36.44 3.13
N LYS A 26 -45.75 35.82 2.78
CA LYS A 26 -45.62 34.98 1.57
C LYS A 26 -45.54 33.50 2.01
N PRO A 27 -46.24 32.57 1.34
CA PRO A 27 -46.21 31.17 1.73
C PRO A 27 -44.87 30.52 1.38
N ASN A 28 -44.29 29.78 2.33
CA ASN A 28 -43.13 28.91 2.14
C ASN A 28 -43.42 27.82 1.07
N PRO A 29 -42.47 27.46 0.19
CA PRO A 29 -42.61 26.26 -0.61
C PRO A 29 -42.50 25.05 0.31
N LYS A 30 -43.55 24.21 0.33
CA LYS A 30 -43.55 22.93 1.02
C LYS A 30 -42.52 21.99 0.37
N PRO A 31 -41.80 21.15 1.13
CA PRO A 31 -41.02 20.07 0.55
C PRO A 31 -41.96 19.11 -0.19
N HIS A 32 -41.71 18.87 -1.47
CA HIS A 32 -42.39 17.84 -2.25
C HIS A 32 -41.90 16.46 -1.78
N PHE A 33 -42.61 15.85 -0.83
CA PHE A 33 -42.51 14.42 -0.59
C PHE A 33 -43.36 13.68 -1.64
N LEU A 34 -42.69 13.05 -2.60
CA LEU A 34 -43.31 12.09 -3.52
C LEU A 34 -43.60 10.81 -2.74
N SER A 35 -44.86 10.64 -2.33
CA SER A 35 -45.40 9.36 -1.88
C SER A 35 -45.66 8.49 -3.11
N ILE A 36 -44.81 7.48 -3.31
CA ILE A 36 -45.08 6.43 -4.29
C ILE A 36 -46.07 5.46 -3.64
N ARG A 37 -47.31 5.43 -4.12
CA ARG A 37 -48.26 4.36 -3.80
C ARG A 37 -47.84 3.09 -4.54
N SER A 38 -47.75 1.97 -3.83
CA SER A 38 -47.58 0.68 -4.50
C SER A 38 -48.84 0.39 -5.33
N CYS A 39 -48.65 0.14 -6.63
CA CYS A 39 -49.67 -0.49 -7.44
C CYS A 39 -49.70 -1.98 -7.09
N ALA A 40 -50.91 -2.52 -6.90
CA ALA A 40 -51.11 -3.95 -6.71
C ALA A 40 -50.53 -4.73 -7.90
N ALA A 41 -49.80 -5.81 -7.61
CA ALA A 41 -49.25 -6.70 -8.62
C ALA A 41 -50.38 -7.46 -9.34
N PRO A 42 -50.31 -7.67 -10.67
CA PRO A 42 -51.16 -8.63 -11.36
C PRO A 42 -50.76 -10.08 -10.97
N ASP A 43 -51.73 -10.99 -11.05
CA ASP A 43 -51.61 -12.41 -10.69
C ASP A 43 -50.38 -13.11 -11.31
N PRO A 44 -49.77 -14.08 -10.60
CA PRO A 44 -48.55 -14.72 -11.04
C PRO A 44 -48.81 -15.69 -12.20
N THR A 45 -48.24 -15.38 -13.37
CA THR A 45 -47.99 -16.35 -14.44
C THR A 45 -47.04 -17.46 -13.96
N PRO A 46 -47.15 -18.71 -14.45
CA PRO A 46 -46.36 -19.83 -13.94
C PRO A 46 -44.87 -19.61 -14.18
N ALA A 47 -44.07 -19.78 -13.12
CA ALA A 47 -42.62 -19.59 -13.15
C ALA A 47 -41.94 -20.59 -14.12
N PRO A 48 -41.01 -20.13 -14.98
CA PRO A 48 -40.13 -21.04 -15.70
C PRO A 48 -39.12 -21.66 -14.73
N ALA A 49 -38.64 -22.86 -15.10
CA ALA A 49 -37.82 -23.79 -14.33
C ALA A 49 -36.86 -23.15 -13.30
N THR A 50 -36.92 -23.70 -12.08
CA THR A 50 -36.06 -23.44 -10.93
C THR A 50 -34.61 -23.15 -11.31
N ALA A 51 -34.20 -21.89 -11.17
CA ALA A 51 -32.79 -21.55 -11.04
C ALA A 51 -32.21 -22.32 -9.83
N PRO A 52 -30.96 -22.84 -9.91
CA PRO A 52 -30.37 -23.52 -8.77
C PRO A 52 -30.34 -22.55 -7.59
N ALA A 53 -30.86 -23.00 -6.45
CA ALA A 53 -30.95 -22.20 -5.24
C ALA A 53 -29.58 -21.60 -4.92
N LYS A 54 -29.49 -20.27 -4.86
CA LYS A 54 -28.30 -19.57 -4.35
C LYS A 54 -28.12 -20.01 -2.90
N HIS A 55 -27.26 -21.00 -2.68
CA HIS A 55 -26.96 -21.54 -1.36
C HIS A 55 -26.29 -20.43 -0.54
N ARG A 56 -27.08 -19.67 0.20
CA ARG A 56 -26.55 -18.68 1.16
C ARG A 56 -25.88 -19.47 2.28
N ARG A 57 -24.63 -19.12 2.61
CA ARG A 57 -23.88 -19.80 3.66
C ARG A 57 -24.68 -19.76 4.98
N PRO A 58 -24.80 -20.89 5.70
CA PRO A 58 -25.36 -20.92 7.05
C PRO A 58 -24.62 -19.94 7.98
N ALA A 59 -25.35 -19.28 8.89
CA ALA A 59 -24.81 -18.21 9.74
C ALA A 59 -23.73 -18.70 10.73
N ASP A 60 -23.71 -19.99 11.02
CA ASP A 60 -22.79 -20.71 11.91
C ASP A 60 -21.46 -21.09 11.24
N GLN A 61 -21.34 -20.96 9.90
CA GLN A 61 -20.15 -21.39 9.17
C GLN A 61 -19.26 -20.21 8.75
N ASN A 62 -17.96 -20.30 9.03
CA ASN A 62 -16.99 -19.27 8.61
C ASN A 62 -16.41 -19.56 7.20
N ILE A 63 -16.04 -18.51 6.45
CA ILE A 63 -15.32 -18.58 5.17
C ILE A 63 -14.10 -19.52 5.20
N ARG A 64 -13.39 -19.61 6.34
CA ARG A 64 -12.21 -20.46 6.52
C ARG A 64 -12.57 -21.94 6.56
N GLU A 65 -13.64 -22.31 7.26
CA GLU A 65 -14.12 -23.69 7.35
C GLU A 65 -14.69 -24.17 6.02
N GLU A 66 -15.37 -23.27 5.29
CA GLU A 66 -15.78 -23.55 3.92
C GLU A 66 -14.57 -23.77 3.00
N ALA A 67 -13.54 -22.94 3.10
CA ALA A 67 -12.31 -23.12 2.34
C ALA A 67 -11.62 -24.46 2.66
N ARG A 68 -11.55 -24.86 3.95
CA ARG A 68 -11.06 -26.19 4.34
C ARG A 68 -11.88 -27.30 3.67
N ARG A 69 -13.21 -27.24 3.74
CA ARG A 69 -14.07 -28.26 3.11
C ARG A 69 -13.87 -28.34 1.60
N ARG A 70 -13.83 -27.20 0.91
CA ARG A 70 -13.59 -27.16 -0.54
C ARG A 70 -12.24 -27.76 -0.92
N HIS A 71 -11.20 -27.49 -0.12
CA HIS A 71 -9.88 -28.09 -0.31
C HIS A 71 -9.89 -29.62 -0.09
N HIS A 72 -10.70 -30.13 0.83
CA HIS A 72 -10.84 -31.58 1.03
C HIS A 72 -11.67 -32.25 -0.08
N SER A 73 -12.71 -31.58 -0.60
CA SER A 73 -13.58 -32.12 -1.66
C SER A 73 -12.99 -32.03 -3.06
N SER A 74 -12.06 -31.10 -3.29
CA SER A 74 -11.30 -30.96 -4.53
C SER A 74 -9.93 -30.45 -4.15
N PRO A 75 -8.98 -31.35 -3.80
CA PRO A 75 -7.61 -30.94 -3.59
C PRO A 75 -7.15 -30.22 -4.84
N SER A 76 -6.74 -28.95 -4.70
CA SER A 76 -6.07 -28.26 -5.78
C SER A 76 -4.92 -29.17 -6.22
N PRO A 77 -4.68 -29.35 -7.53
CA PRO A 77 -3.46 -30.01 -7.97
C PRO A 77 -2.29 -29.41 -7.17
N HIS A 78 -1.51 -30.27 -6.51
CA HIS A 78 -0.35 -29.87 -5.75
C HIS A 78 0.64 -29.26 -6.73
N HIS A 79 0.53 -27.95 -6.91
CA HIS A 79 1.47 -27.21 -7.69
C HIS A 79 2.73 -27.08 -6.83
N ASN A 80 3.85 -27.63 -7.30
CA ASN A 80 5.16 -27.52 -6.66
C ASN A 80 5.73 -26.09 -6.80
N PHE A 81 4.94 -25.07 -6.45
CA PHE A 81 5.39 -23.70 -6.37
C PHE A 81 6.12 -23.49 -5.05
N SER A 82 7.26 -22.80 -5.11
CA SER A 82 8.08 -22.53 -3.95
C SER A 82 8.73 -21.16 -4.07
N ALA A 83 9.17 -20.62 -2.93
CA ALA A 83 9.94 -19.40 -2.91
C ALA A 83 10.98 -19.45 -1.78
N LYS A 84 12.08 -18.71 -1.95
CA LYS A 84 13.21 -18.68 -1.01
C LYS A 84 13.81 -17.29 -0.92
N TYR A 85 14.51 -17.00 0.17
CA TYR A 85 15.34 -15.80 0.20
C TYR A 85 16.64 -16.04 -0.55
N VAL A 86 17.07 -15.03 -1.31
CA VAL A 86 18.38 -14.98 -1.96
C VAL A 86 19.02 -13.60 -1.75
N PRO A 87 20.35 -13.46 -1.72
CA PRO A 87 20.98 -12.14 -1.75
C PRO A 87 20.54 -11.36 -2.98
N PHE A 88 20.14 -10.10 -2.77
CA PHE A 88 19.79 -9.19 -3.85
C PHE A 88 21.06 -8.78 -4.61
N THR A 89 21.07 -9.02 -5.92
CA THR A 89 22.21 -8.75 -6.81
C THR A 89 21.80 -7.70 -7.86
N PRO A 90 22.21 -6.42 -7.70
CA PRO A 90 21.79 -5.33 -8.59
C PRO A 90 22.32 -5.43 -10.03
N HIS A 91 23.19 -6.40 -10.33
CA HIS A 91 23.77 -6.64 -11.65
C HIS A 91 23.41 -8.01 -12.26
N ALA A 92 22.59 -8.81 -11.60
CA ALA A 92 22.16 -10.08 -12.18
C ALA A 92 21.16 -9.82 -13.32
N THR A 93 21.53 -10.23 -14.54
CA THR A 93 20.57 -10.42 -15.62
C THR A 93 19.65 -11.58 -15.26
N THR A 94 18.39 -11.51 -15.69
CA THR A 94 17.26 -12.38 -15.30
C THR A 94 17.42 -13.88 -15.61
N SER A 95 18.61 -14.37 -15.95
CA SER A 95 18.78 -15.77 -16.39
C SER A 95 20.01 -16.53 -15.91
N SER A 96 20.95 -16.00 -15.10
CA SER A 96 22.16 -16.83 -14.84
C SER A 96 23.04 -16.55 -13.61
N SER A 97 22.52 -16.13 -12.46
CA SER A 97 23.31 -16.29 -11.22
C SER A 97 22.48 -16.91 -10.11
N SER A 98 22.55 -18.24 -10.01
CA SER A 98 22.27 -18.90 -8.75
C SER A 98 23.27 -18.38 -7.74
N SER A 99 22.85 -17.44 -6.87
CA SER A 99 23.63 -17.15 -5.69
C SER A 99 23.83 -18.47 -4.93
N PRO A 100 25.07 -18.85 -4.55
CA PRO A 100 25.31 -20.06 -3.77
C PRO A 100 24.66 -19.98 -2.38
N GLU A 101 24.20 -18.79 -1.99
CA GLU A 101 23.51 -18.50 -0.75
C GLU A 101 22.00 -18.38 -0.99
N SER A 102 21.23 -19.20 -0.27
CA SER A 102 19.77 -19.08 -0.20
C SER A 102 19.28 -19.55 1.16
N TYR A 103 18.12 -19.04 1.59
CA TYR A 103 17.50 -19.38 2.87
C TYR A 103 16.03 -19.74 2.69
N SER A 104 15.53 -20.63 3.54
CA SER A 104 14.10 -20.88 3.60
C SER A 104 13.33 -19.63 4.04
N LEU A 105 12.10 -19.44 3.55
CA LEU A 105 11.22 -18.40 4.06
C LEU A 105 10.82 -18.63 5.53
N ASP A 106 10.99 -19.86 6.02
CA ASP A 106 10.76 -20.22 7.42
C ASP A 106 11.97 -19.88 8.33
N GLU A 107 13.01 -19.23 7.79
CA GLU A 107 14.14 -18.69 8.55
C GLU A 107 13.96 -17.20 8.86
N ILE A 108 14.40 -16.79 10.06
CA ILE A 108 14.41 -15.38 10.48
C ILE A 108 15.75 -14.78 10.08
N VAL A 109 15.82 -14.27 8.85
CA VAL A 109 17.03 -13.67 8.29
C VAL A 109 16.69 -12.32 7.62
N TYR A 110 17.52 -11.31 7.86
CA TYR A 110 17.31 -9.93 7.36
C TYR A 110 18.39 -9.46 6.39
N ARG A 111 19.56 -10.10 6.42
CA ARG A 111 20.70 -9.81 5.56
C ARG A 111 21.39 -11.11 5.16
N SER A 112 22.01 -11.08 4.00
CA SER A 112 22.94 -12.13 3.57
C SER A 112 24.20 -12.17 4.43
N ARG A 113 25.02 -13.21 4.28
CA ARG A 113 26.33 -13.34 4.96
C ARG A 113 27.28 -12.21 4.61
N SER A 114 27.18 -11.66 3.39
CA SER A 114 27.94 -10.48 2.95
C SER A 114 27.36 -9.16 3.44
N GLY A 115 26.24 -9.17 4.17
CA GLY A 115 25.54 -7.98 4.65
C GLY A 115 24.61 -7.33 3.61
N SER A 116 24.53 -7.84 2.39
CA SER A 116 23.61 -7.37 1.35
C SER A 116 22.15 -7.63 1.70
N LEU A 117 21.23 -6.85 1.14
CA LEU A 117 19.78 -7.08 1.24
C LEU A 117 19.41 -8.46 0.69
N LEU A 118 18.35 -9.07 1.21
CA LEU A 118 17.76 -10.28 0.65
C LEU A 118 16.62 -9.93 -0.29
N ASP A 119 16.31 -10.76 -1.27
CA ASP A 119 15.11 -10.70 -2.09
C ASP A 119 14.38 -12.05 -2.04
N VAL A 120 13.08 -12.07 -2.34
CA VAL A 120 12.32 -13.32 -2.43
C VAL A 120 12.31 -13.79 -3.88
N GLN A 121 12.97 -14.91 -4.14
CA GLN A 121 13.00 -15.55 -5.44
C GLN A 121 11.99 -16.70 -5.48
N HIS A 122 11.08 -16.65 -6.46
CA HIS A 122 10.14 -17.73 -6.74
C HIS A 122 10.77 -18.74 -7.69
N ASP A 123 10.33 -20.00 -7.63
CA ASP A 123 10.66 -21.00 -8.65
C ASP A 123 9.94 -20.70 -9.97
N LEU A 124 10.58 -19.87 -10.79
CA LEU A 124 10.08 -19.51 -12.11
C LEU A 124 9.95 -20.71 -13.04
N SER A 125 10.79 -21.75 -12.87
CA SER A 125 10.70 -22.96 -13.70
C SER A 125 9.41 -23.73 -13.42
N ALA A 126 8.94 -23.73 -12.17
CA ALA A 126 7.64 -24.30 -11.83
C ALA A 126 6.48 -23.43 -12.34
N LEU A 127 6.59 -22.10 -12.22
CA LEU A 127 5.54 -21.16 -12.66
C LEU A 127 5.37 -21.12 -14.19
N GLN A 128 6.46 -21.22 -14.95
CA GLN A 128 6.46 -21.22 -16.43
C GLN A 128 5.85 -22.47 -17.06
N LYS A 129 5.54 -23.52 -16.28
CA LYS A 129 4.77 -24.67 -16.75
C LYS A 129 3.31 -24.31 -17.08
N PHE A 130 2.86 -23.16 -16.59
CA PHE A 130 1.55 -22.60 -16.88
C PHE A 130 1.73 -21.35 -17.74
N ASP A 131 1.02 -21.29 -18.86
CA ASP A 131 1.11 -20.17 -19.77
C ASP A 131 0.44 -18.89 -19.22
N GLY A 132 0.66 -17.77 -19.91
CA GLY A 132 0.10 -16.50 -19.51
C GLY A 132 -1.43 -16.49 -19.46
N GLN A 133 -2.09 -17.20 -20.37
CA GLN A 133 -3.56 -17.25 -20.42
C GLN A 133 -4.15 -17.99 -19.23
N TYR A 134 -3.50 -19.06 -18.78
CA TYR A 134 -3.83 -19.74 -17.54
C TYR A 134 -3.79 -18.78 -16.36
N TRP A 135 -2.69 -18.02 -16.20
CA TRP A 135 -2.52 -17.11 -15.08
C TRP A 135 -3.54 -15.98 -15.08
N LYS A 136 -3.81 -15.38 -16.25
CA LYS A 136 -4.90 -14.39 -16.41
C LYS A 136 -6.23 -14.96 -15.95
N SER A 137 -6.63 -16.10 -16.53
CA SER A 137 -7.90 -16.76 -16.24
C SER A 137 -8.02 -17.14 -14.75
N LEU A 138 -6.95 -17.64 -14.14
CA LEU A 138 -6.91 -18.00 -12.73
C LEU A 138 -7.15 -16.77 -11.84
N PHE A 139 -6.43 -15.68 -12.09
CA PHE A 139 -6.54 -14.46 -11.29
C PHE A 139 -7.87 -13.75 -11.53
N ASP A 140 -8.39 -13.73 -12.76
CA ASP A 140 -9.68 -13.13 -13.10
C ASP A 140 -10.86 -13.90 -12.49
N SER A 141 -10.74 -15.23 -12.41
CA SER A 141 -11.76 -16.07 -11.74
C SER A 141 -11.95 -15.75 -10.25
N ARG A 142 -10.96 -15.10 -9.63
CA ARG A 142 -10.93 -14.72 -8.21
C ARG A 142 -11.45 -13.30 -7.95
N THR A 143 -11.60 -12.49 -8.99
CA THR A 143 -12.11 -11.12 -8.87
C THR A 143 -13.55 -11.09 -8.35
N GLY A 144 -13.81 -10.20 -7.39
CA GLY A 144 -15.13 -10.01 -6.78
C GLY A 144 -15.64 -11.19 -5.96
N LYS A 145 -14.75 -12.12 -5.56
CA LYS A 145 -15.13 -13.27 -4.70
C LYS A 145 -14.92 -12.94 -3.24
N THR A 146 -15.68 -13.61 -2.37
CA THR A 146 -15.53 -13.55 -0.90
C THR A 146 -15.04 -14.88 -0.34
N ASN A 147 -14.45 -15.74 -1.18
CA ASN A 147 -13.93 -17.03 -0.78
C ASN A 147 -12.58 -16.84 -0.06
N TRP A 148 -12.33 -17.57 1.02
CA TRP A 148 -11.04 -17.51 1.69
C TRP A 148 -9.96 -18.32 0.93
N PRO A 149 -8.72 -17.82 0.79
CA PRO A 149 -8.24 -16.47 1.11
C PRO A 149 -8.41 -15.47 -0.05
N TYR A 150 -8.92 -15.93 -1.20
CA TYR A 150 -8.92 -15.22 -2.49
C TYR A 150 -9.77 -13.94 -2.58
N GLY A 151 -10.51 -13.58 -1.53
CA GLY A 151 -11.15 -12.26 -1.44
C GLY A 151 -10.16 -11.10 -1.29
N SER A 152 -8.92 -11.38 -0.89
CA SER A 152 -7.83 -10.40 -0.85
C SER A 152 -7.20 -10.21 -2.25
N GLY A 153 -6.87 -8.97 -2.61
CA GLY A 153 -6.09 -8.65 -3.81
C GLY A 153 -4.67 -9.21 -3.75
N VAL A 154 -4.12 -9.41 -2.55
CA VAL A 154 -2.83 -10.09 -2.34
C VAL A 154 -2.99 -11.60 -2.51
N TRP A 155 -3.87 -12.21 -1.72
CA TRP A 155 -3.99 -13.68 -1.68
C TRP A 155 -4.70 -14.27 -2.90
N SER A 156 -5.41 -13.46 -3.70
CA SER A 156 -5.86 -13.88 -5.03
C SER A 156 -4.71 -14.20 -5.99
N LYS A 157 -3.47 -13.84 -5.62
CA LYS A 157 -2.21 -14.21 -6.31
C LYS A 157 -1.30 -15.05 -5.40
N LYS A 158 -1.86 -15.83 -4.47
CA LYS A 158 -1.12 -16.63 -3.46
C LYS A 158 0.08 -17.38 -4.03
N GLU A 159 -0.08 -18.00 -5.20
CA GLU A 159 0.93 -18.79 -5.91
C GLU A 159 2.21 -17.99 -6.20
N TRP A 160 2.08 -16.67 -6.34
CA TRP A 160 3.17 -15.75 -6.63
C TRP A 160 3.58 -14.92 -5.40
N VAL A 161 3.05 -15.19 -4.22
CA VAL A 161 3.32 -14.41 -3.00
C VAL A 161 3.98 -15.28 -1.96
N LEU A 162 3.24 -16.25 -1.42
CA LEU A 162 3.73 -17.27 -0.49
C LEU A 162 3.09 -18.60 -0.90
N PRO A 163 3.66 -19.30 -1.89
CA PRO A 163 3.03 -20.50 -2.45
C PRO A 163 2.84 -21.62 -1.42
N GLU A 164 3.78 -21.76 -0.49
CA GLU A 164 3.85 -22.87 0.48
C GLU A 164 3.07 -22.61 1.78
N ILE A 165 2.46 -21.43 1.94
CA ILE A 165 1.70 -21.12 3.16
C ILE A 165 0.36 -21.87 3.17
N ASP A 166 0.02 -22.49 4.28
CA ASP A 166 -1.32 -23.04 4.47
C ASP A 166 -2.34 -21.90 4.58
N SER A 167 -3.52 -22.07 3.99
CA SER A 167 -4.60 -21.08 4.06
C SER A 167 -5.06 -20.81 5.50
N ASP A 168 -4.85 -21.74 6.43
CA ASP A 168 -5.11 -21.58 7.87
C ASP A 168 -4.09 -20.69 8.59
N HIS A 169 -2.96 -20.41 7.97
CA HIS A 169 -1.91 -19.55 8.52
C HIS A 169 -2.01 -18.11 7.99
N ILE A 170 -2.83 -17.89 6.95
CA ILE A 170 -3.04 -16.56 6.38
C ILE A 170 -3.78 -15.64 7.37
N VAL A 171 -3.28 -14.42 7.48
CA VAL A 171 -3.83 -13.29 8.23
C VAL A 171 -4.14 -12.20 7.23
N SER A 172 -5.43 -12.00 6.94
CA SER A 172 -5.90 -11.07 5.91
C SER A 172 -7.19 -10.40 6.37
N ALA A 173 -7.34 -9.13 6.00
CA ALA A 173 -8.55 -8.33 6.12
C ALA A 173 -9.23 -8.11 4.75
N PHE A 174 -8.87 -8.92 3.74
CA PHE A 174 -9.24 -8.73 2.33
C PHE A 174 -8.75 -7.41 1.74
N GLU A 175 -7.56 -6.98 2.15
CA GLU A 175 -6.79 -5.92 1.54
C GLU A 175 -6.49 -6.14 0.05
N GLY A 176 -6.19 -5.06 -0.67
CA GLY A 176 -6.09 -5.06 -2.13
C GLY A 176 -7.46 -4.85 -2.78
N ASN A 177 -7.57 -5.18 -4.07
CA ASN A 177 -8.73 -4.83 -4.92
C ASN A 177 -9.07 -3.33 -4.85
N SER A 178 -8.05 -2.48 -4.70
CA SER A 178 -8.24 -1.07 -4.43
C SER A 178 -8.68 -0.31 -5.67
N ASN A 179 -9.33 0.83 -5.46
CA ASN A 179 -9.89 1.61 -6.55
C ASN A 179 -8.81 2.08 -7.54
N LEU A 180 -9.11 1.91 -8.84
CA LEU A 180 -8.35 2.47 -9.95
C LEU A 180 -9.22 3.58 -10.56
N PHE A 181 -8.92 4.82 -10.17
CA PHE A 181 -9.72 5.99 -10.48
C PHE A 181 -9.26 6.65 -11.77
N TRP A 182 -10.17 6.87 -12.71
CA TRP A 182 -9.90 7.70 -13.88
C TRP A 182 -9.98 9.17 -13.50
N ALA A 183 -8.84 9.85 -13.44
CA ALA A 183 -8.74 11.27 -13.10
C ALA A 183 -9.03 12.16 -14.32
N GLU A 184 -10.20 11.96 -14.94
CA GLU A 184 -10.62 12.60 -16.18
C GLU A 184 -10.43 14.12 -16.14
N ARG A 185 -11.07 14.77 -15.16
CA ARG A 185 -11.12 16.23 -15.08
C ARG A 185 -9.73 16.83 -14.87
N PHE A 186 -8.95 16.29 -13.93
CA PHE A 186 -7.59 16.77 -13.68
C PHE A 186 -6.67 16.51 -14.87
N GLY A 187 -6.73 15.30 -15.45
CA GLY A 187 -5.96 14.95 -16.64
C GLY A 187 -6.23 15.93 -17.79
N LYS A 188 -7.50 16.19 -18.08
CA LYS A 188 -7.92 17.06 -19.18
C LYS A 188 -7.62 18.54 -18.92
N GLU A 189 -8.06 19.07 -17.78
CA GLU A 189 -8.01 20.51 -17.49
C GLU A 189 -6.60 20.99 -17.13
N THR A 190 -5.81 20.17 -16.41
CA THR A 190 -4.48 20.57 -15.92
C THR A 190 -3.35 20.12 -16.84
N LEU A 191 -3.47 18.95 -17.47
CA LEU A 191 -2.35 18.32 -18.20
C LEU A 191 -2.60 18.12 -19.70
N GLY A 192 -3.83 18.38 -20.17
CA GLY A 192 -4.23 18.05 -21.54
C GLY A 192 -4.08 16.56 -21.87
N MET A 193 -4.31 15.70 -20.87
CA MET A 193 -4.30 14.23 -20.95
C MET A 193 -5.72 13.69 -20.94
N ASN A 194 -5.95 12.58 -21.63
CA ASN A 194 -7.23 11.88 -21.67
C ASN A 194 -7.27 10.58 -20.86
N ASP A 195 -6.10 10.04 -20.49
CA ASP A 195 -5.98 8.69 -19.92
C ASP A 195 -5.13 8.67 -18.62
N LEU A 196 -5.40 9.63 -17.73
CA LEU A 196 -4.76 9.69 -16.41
C LEU A 196 -5.54 8.88 -15.37
N TRP A 197 -4.85 8.03 -14.64
CA TRP A 197 -5.42 7.21 -13.58
C TRP A 197 -4.68 7.34 -12.25
N VAL A 198 -5.39 7.08 -11.15
CA VAL A 198 -4.85 7.03 -9.80
C VAL A 198 -5.20 5.67 -9.18
N LYS A 199 -4.17 4.93 -8.77
CA LYS A 199 -4.33 3.74 -7.94
C LYS A 199 -4.40 4.14 -6.48
N HIS A 200 -5.60 4.08 -5.91
CA HIS A 200 -5.85 4.43 -4.53
C HIS A 200 -5.50 3.29 -3.57
N CYS A 201 -4.21 2.96 -3.48
CA CYS A 201 -3.69 1.98 -2.53
C CYS A 201 -3.99 2.32 -1.06
N GLY A 202 -4.15 3.61 -0.75
CA GLY A 202 -4.53 4.08 0.58
C GLY A 202 -6.02 3.96 0.93
N ILE A 203 -6.90 3.67 -0.02
CA ILE A 203 -8.31 3.39 0.32
C ILE A 203 -8.38 1.93 0.76
N SER A 204 -7.94 1.70 1.99
CA SER A 204 -7.84 0.40 2.66
C SER A 204 -8.22 0.54 4.13
N HIS A 205 -8.26 -0.57 4.88
CA HIS A 205 -8.77 -0.55 6.26
C HIS A 205 -7.89 0.23 7.24
N THR A 206 -6.58 0.34 7.01
CA THR A 206 -5.69 1.21 7.81
C THR A 206 -5.40 2.55 7.14
N GLY A 207 -5.93 2.76 5.93
CA GLY A 207 -5.63 3.93 5.12
C GLY A 207 -4.32 3.83 4.34
N SER A 208 -3.56 2.73 4.38
CA SER A 208 -2.21 2.69 3.79
C SER A 208 -1.91 1.48 2.91
N PHE A 209 -1.09 1.70 1.88
CA PHE A 209 -0.48 0.66 1.03
C PHE A 209 0.32 -0.38 1.82
N LYS A 210 0.74 -0.07 3.05
CA LYS A 210 1.51 -0.99 3.88
C LYS A 210 0.71 -2.25 4.23
N ASP A 211 -0.62 -2.20 4.17
CA ASP A 211 -1.52 -3.36 4.35
C ASP A 211 -1.13 -4.53 3.45
N LEU A 212 -0.83 -4.25 2.17
CA LEU A 212 -0.46 -5.29 1.20
C LEU A 212 0.80 -6.05 1.62
N GLY A 213 1.78 -5.35 2.20
CA GLY A 213 3.00 -5.99 2.71
C GLY A 213 2.81 -6.64 4.08
N MET A 214 1.97 -6.05 4.93
CA MET A 214 1.77 -6.53 6.31
C MET A 214 0.94 -7.81 6.35
N THR A 215 -0.04 -8.00 5.46
CA THR A 215 -0.74 -9.29 5.38
C THR A 215 0.24 -10.44 5.13
N VAL A 216 1.23 -10.25 4.25
CA VAL A 216 2.23 -11.28 3.93
C VAL A 216 3.18 -11.50 5.10
N LEU A 217 3.76 -10.42 5.63
CA LEU A 217 4.70 -10.50 6.76
C LEU A 217 4.05 -11.16 7.98
N VAL A 218 2.86 -10.71 8.38
CA VAL A 218 2.19 -11.23 9.58
C VAL A 218 1.68 -12.65 9.34
N SER A 219 1.26 -13.01 8.13
CA SER A 219 0.92 -14.41 7.80
C SER A 219 2.12 -15.34 7.92
N GLN A 220 3.30 -14.91 7.44
CA GLN A 220 4.51 -15.70 7.59
C GLN A 220 4.91 -15.82 9.07
N VAL A 221 4.83 -14.74 9.85
CA VAL A 221 5.04 -14.81 11.31
C VAL A 221 4.04 -15.79 11.97
N ASN A 222 2.76 -15.73 11.59
CA ASN A 222 1.74 -16.64 12.12
C ASN A 222 2.05 -18.10 11.77
N ARG A 223 2.50 -18.38 10.54
CA ARG A 223 3.00 -19.69 10.13
C ARG A 223 4.17 -20.14 11.02
N LEU A 224 5.19 -19.31 11.19
CA LEU A 224 6.35 -19.62 12.02
C LEU A 224 5.95 -19.98 13.45
N ARG A 225 5.06 -19.20 14.07
CA ARG A 225 4.51 -19.47 15.41
C ARG A 225 3.80 -20.83 15.48
N LYS A 226 2.96 -21.14 14.48
CA LYS A 226 2.24 -22.42 14.40
C LYS A 226 3.15 -23.62 14.14
N LEU A 227 4.31 -23.41 13.52
CA LEU A 227 5.38 -24.39 13.37
C LEU A 227 6.27 -24.51 14.62
N ASN A 228 5.85 -23.94 15.76
CA ASN A 228 6.59 -23.92 17.02
C ASN A 228 7.99 -23.28 16.91
N LYS A 229 8.22 -22.40 15.93
CA LYS A 229 9.41 -21.56 15.92
C LYS A 229 9.27 -20.50 17.03
N PRO A 230 10.35 -20.18 17.75
CA PRO A 230 10.29 -19.18 18.81
C PRO A 230 10.05 -17.81 18.16
N VAL A 231 8.80 -17.35 18.17
CA VAL A 231 8.39 -15.98 17.82
C VAL A 231 7.30 -15.54 18.79
N VAL A 232 7.65 -14.64 19.71
CA VAL A 232 6.71 -14.16 20.74
C VAL A 232 5.87 -12.98 20.28
N GLY A 233 6.36 -12.21 19.30
CA GLY A 233 5.67 -11.03 18.78
C GLY A 233 6.43 -10.39 17.62
N VAL A 234 5.90 -9.26 17.15
CA VAL A 234 6.50 -8.47 16.07
C VAL A 234 6.80 -7.06 16.56
N GLY A 235 8.03 -6.62 16.35
CA GLY A 235 8.51 -5.28 16.71
C GLY A 235 8.65 -4.37 15.50
N CYS A 236 8.41 -3.07 15.66
CA CYS A 236 8.77 -2.05 14.67
C CYS A 236 9.25 -0.75 15.34
N ALA A 237 10.14 -0.04 14.65
CA ALA A 237 10.55 1.33 14.98
C ALA A 237 10.05 2.30 13.91
N SER A 238 8.76 2.59 13.95
CA SER A 238 8.12 3.53 13.04
C SER A 238 6.92 4.19 13.71
N THR A 239 6.77 5.50 13.55
CA THR A 239 5.63 6.26 14.06
C THR A 239 4.44 6.33 13.10
N GLY A 240 4.63 5.97 11.82
CA GLY A 240 3.61 6.15 10.77
C GLY A 240 2.98 4.85 10.29
N ASP A 241 2.52 4.81 9.03
CA ASP A 241 1.80 3.70 8.41
C ASP A 241 2.31 2.29 8.71
N THR A 242 3.62 2.13 8.82
CA THR A 242 4.22 0.81 9.04
C THR A 242 3.79 0.25 10.38
N SER A 243 3.76 1.05 11.45
CA SER A 243 3.30 0.59 12.76
C SER A 243 1.78 0.43 12.80
N ALA A 244 1.03 1.31 12.13
CA ALA A 244 -0.43 1.22 12.03
C ALA A 244 -0.87 -0.11 11.37
N ALA A 245 -0.38 -0.37 10.15
CA ALA A 245 -0.67 -1.61 9.43
C ALA A 245 -0.17 -2.83 10.22
N LEU A 246 1.07 -2.82 10.71
CA LEU A 246 1.59 -3.94 11.48
C LEU A 246 0.68 -4.28 12.68
N SER A 247 0.32 -3.27 13.46
CA SER A 247 -0.48 -3.45 14.67
C SER A 247 -1.86 -4.01 14.34
N ALA A 248 -2.51 -3.52 13.28
CA ALA A 248 -3.80 -4.03 12.84
C ALA A 248 -3.76 -5.52 12.45
N TYR A 249 -2.77 -5.95 11.66
CA TYR A 249 -2.64 -7.36 11.27
C TYR A 249 -2.23 -8.25 12.44
N CYS A 250 -1.34 -7.78 13.31
CA CYS A 250 -0.97 -8.48 14.53
C CYS A 250 -2.19 -8.68 15.46
N ALA A 251 -3.01 -7.64 15.64
CA ALA A 251 -4.26 -7.73 16.40
C ALA A 251 -5.22 -8.77 15.80
N ALA A 252 -5.41 -8.75 14.47
CA ALA A 252 -6.26 -9.71 13.75
C ALA A 252 -5.79 -11.17 13.92
N ALA A 253 -4.51 -11.40 14.22
CA ALA A 253 -3.94 -12.72 14.44
C ALA A 253 -3.74 -13.10 15.92
N GLY A 254 -3.99 -12.18 16.86
CA GLY A 254 -3.61 -12.37 18.27
C GLY A 254 -2.09 -12.51 18.46
N ILE A 255 -1.31 -11.81 17.65
CA ILE A 255 0.16 -11.73 17.77
C ILE A 255 0.49 -10.42 18.50
N PRO A 256 1.32 -10.43 19.57
CA PRO A 256 1.78 -9.20 20.20
C PRO A 256 2.54 -8.30 19.21
N ALA A 257 2.12 -7.03 19.12
CA ALA A 257 2.83 -5.99 18.38
C ALA A 257 3.53 -5.04 19.36
N ILE A 258 4.79 -4.70 19.09
CA ILE A 258 5.60 -3.79 19.91
C ILE A 258 6.10 -2.64 19.04
N VAL A 259 5.87 -1.40 19.48
CA VAL A 259 6.30 -0.19 18.77
C VAL A 259 7.33 0.55 19.62
N PHE A 260 8.57 0.62 19.13
CA PHE A 260 9.70 1.25 19.84
C PHE A 260 9.91 2.67 19.32
N LEU A 261 9.76 3.69 20.17
CA LEU A 261 9.84 5.08 19.76
C LEU A 261 10.60 5.95 20.77
N PRO A 262 11.40 6.92 20.30
CA PRO A 262 11.91 8.00 21.14
C PRO A 262 10.75 8.77 21.78
N ALA A 263 10.86 9.12 23.06
CA ALA A 263 9.83 9.86 23.80
C ALA A 263 9.49 11.20 23.11
N ASN A 264 10.49 11.88 22.56
CA ASN A 264 10.33 13.14 21.83
C ASN A 264 9.77 12.99 20.40
N ARG A 265 9.49 11.76 19.95
CA ARG A 265 8.88 11.44 18.65
C ARG A 265 7.45 10.91 18.78
N ILE A 266 6.88 10.94 19.98
CA ILE A 266 5.52 10.48 20.21
C ILE A 266 4.51 11.56 19.87
N SER A 267 3.61 11.24 18.94
CA SER A 267 2.39 12.00 18.66
C SER A 267 1.19 11.07 18.80
N MET A 268 0.22 11.46 19.63
CA MET A 268 -1.02 10.69 19.79
C MET A 268 -1.79 10.56 18.48
N ALA A 269 -1.72 11.57 17.61
CA ALA A 269 -2.36 11.53 16.30
C ALA A 269 -1.73 10.44 15.40
N GLN A 270 -0.40 10.32 15.41
CA GLN A 270 0.31 9.31 14.61
C GLN A 270 0.13 7.89 15.19
N LEU A 271 -0.01 7.76 16.51
CA LEU A 271 -0.10 6.47 17.19
C LEU A 271 -1.52 5.99 17.48
N VAL A 272 -2.55 6.73 17.05
CA VAL A 272 -3.95 6.38 17.30
C VAL A 272 -4.27 4.97 16.81
N GLN A 273 -3.80 4.58 15.62
CA GLN A 273 -4.06 3.24 15.07
C GLN A 273 -3.28 2.15 15.80
N PRO A 274 -1.94 2.23 16.03
CA PRO A 274 -1.24 1.26 16.86
C PRO A 274 -1.87 1.05 18.24
N ILE A 275 -2.20 2.13 18.95
CA ILE A 275 -2.78 2.08 20.29
C ILE A 275 -4.18 1.44 20.25
N ALA A 276 -5.04 1.86 19.33
CA ALA A 276 -6.39 1.32 19.20
C ALA A 276 -6.40 -0.17 18.82
N ASN A 277 -5.38 -0.64 18.09
CA ASN A 277 -5.18 -2.05 17.77
C ASN A 277 -4.46 -2.83 18.89
N GLY A 278 -4.22 -2.23 20.05
CA GLY A 278 -3.65 -2.93 21.21
C GLY A 278 -2.14 -3.19 21.12
N ALA A 279 -1.41 -2.44 20.31
CA ALA A 279 0.05 -2.52 20.28
C ALA A 279 0.67 -2.03 21.58
N PHE A 280 1.75 -2.69 22.01
CA PHE A 280 2.54 -2.25 23.14
C PHE A 280 3.53 -1.17 22.68
N VAL A 281 3.14 0.10 22.90
CA VAL A 281 3.94 1.26 22.51
C VAL A 281 4.91 1.63 23.62
N LEU A 282 6.20 1.52 23.32
CA LEU A 282 7.30 1.87 24.22
C LEU A 282 7.82 3.27 23.90
N SER A 283 7.60 4.18 24.84
CA SER A 283 8.21 5.51 24.88
C SER A 283 9.58 5.44 25.53
N LEU A 284 10.63 5.40 24.73
CA LEU A 284 12.00 5.26 25.18
C LEU A 284 12.63 6.63 25.40
N ASP A 285 13.20 6.88 26.58
CA ASP A 285 13.95 8.11 26.88
C ASP A 285 15.34 8.08 26.25
N THR A 286 15.35 8.19 24.92
CA THR A 286 16.55 8.14 24.09
C THR A 286 16.26 8.74 22.71
N ASP A 287 17.26 8.84 21.84
CA ASP A 287 17.11 9.29 20.46
C ASP A 287 16.87 8.10 19.50
N PHE A 288 16.90 8.35 18.19
CA PHE A 288 16.68 7.30 17.19
C PHE A 288 17.77 6.21 17.24
N ASP A 289 19.03 6.61 17.45
CA ASP A 289 20.16 5.68 17.47
C ASP A 289 20.11 4.80 18.71
N GLY A 290 19.81 5.38 19.88
CA GLY A 290 19.58 4.62 21.10
C GLY A 290 18.36 3.70 21.02
N CYS A 291 17.27 4.11 20.34
CA CYS A 291 16.16 3.20 20.04
C CYS A 291 16.60 2.01 19.20
N MET A 292 17.39 2.25 18.15
CA MET A 292 17.91 1.18 17.29
C MET A 292 18.87 0.25 18.03
N GLN A 293 19.68 0.79 18.94
CA GLN A 293 20.53 -0.02 19.82
C GLN A 293 19.68 -0.92 20.73
N LEU A 294 18.70 -0.35 21.44
CA LEU A 294 17.80 -1.12 22.31
C LEU A 294 17.04 -2.21 21.54
N ILE A 295 16.59 -1.92 20.33
CA ILE A 295 15.93 -2.92 19.48
C ILE A 295 16.87 -4.08 19.18
N ARG A 296 18.15 -3.82 18.88
CA ARG A 296 19.15 -4.88 18.64
C ARG A 296 19.37 -5.72 19.90
N GLU A 297 19.48 -5.09 21.06
CA GLU A 297 19.65 -5.79 22.35
C GLU A 297 18.42 -6.66 22.66
N VAL A 298 17.22 -6.07 22.61
CA VAL A 298 15.95 -6.77 22.87
C VAL A 298 15.72 -7.92 21.89
N THR A 299 16.05 -7.76 20.61
CA THR A 299 15.87 -8.82 19.61
C THR A 299 16.99 -9.87 19.60
N ALA A 300 18.11 -9.61 20.27
CA ALA A 300 19.14 -10.62 20.52
C ALA A 300 18.72 -11.58 21.64
N GLU A 301 17.97 -11.11 22.63
CA GLU A 301 17.54 -11.91 23.79
C GLU A 301 16.13 -12.48 23.63
N LEU A 302 15.20 -11.71 23.04
CA LEU A 302 13.81 -12.11 22.86
C LEU A 302 13.54 -12.48 21.40
N PRO A 303 12.72 -13.52 21.15
CA PRO A 303 12.33 -13.93 19.81
C PRO A 303 11.27 -12.99 19.21
N ILE A 304 11.64 -11.72 19.02
CA ILE A 304 10.80 -10.68 18.42
C ILE A 304 11.19 -10.55 16.95
N TYR A 305 10.22 -10.74 16.07
CA TYR A 305 10.42 -10.55 14.64
C TYR A 305 10.37 -9.06 14.30
N LEU A 306 11.31 -8.54 13.51
CA LEU A 306 11.37 -7.12 13.17
C LEU A 306 10.69 -6.83 11.83
N ALA A 307 9.65 -6.03 11.88
CA ALA A 307 8.95 -5.49 10.71
C ALA A 307 9.58 -4.16 10.28
N ASN A 308 10.77 -4.21 9.69
CA ASN A 308 11.44 -3.03 9.13
C ASN A 308 11.56 -3.11 7.59
N SER A 309 12.15 -2.09 6.97
CA SER A 309 12.34 -2.02 5.51
C SER A 309 13.36 -3.01 4.94
N LEU A 310 14.12 -3.71 5.80
CA LEU A 310 15.02 -4.79 5.36
C LEU A 310 14.23 -6.05 4.99
N ASN A 311 13.01 -6.18 5.54
CA ASN A 311 12.19 -7.36 5.34
C ASN A 311 11.67 -7.45 3.90
N SER A 312 12.17 -8.43 3.14
CA SER A 312 11.81 -8.65 1.74
C SER A 312 10.39 -9.20 1.54
N LEU A 313 9.79 -9.85 2.53
CA LEU A 313 8.42 -10.39 2.40
C LEU A 313 7.38 -9.31 2.15
N ARG A 314 7.59 -8.10 2.68
CA ARG A 314 6.65 -6.98 2.45
C ARG A 314 6.53 -6.66 0.97
N LEU A 315 7.62 -6.81 0.22
CA LEU A 315 7.66 -6.54 -1.22
C LEU A 315 6.80 -7.55 -2.00
N GLU A 316 6.68 -8.78 -1.53
CA GLU A 316 5.88 -9.82 -2.17
C GLU A 316 4.38 -9.55 -2.09
N GLY A 317 3.94 -8.89 -1.03
CA GLY A 317 2.57 -8.40 -0.95
C GLY A 317 2.38 -7.11 -1.76
N GLN A 318 3.31 -6.17 -1.63
CA GLN A 318 3.26 -4.87 -2.31
C GLN A 318 3.30 -4.98 -3.84
N LYS A 319 4.02 -5.97 -4.41
CA LYS A 319 4.08 -6.17 -5.86
C LYS A 319 2.73 -6.51 -6.47
N THR A 320 1.80 -7.06 -5.69
CA THR A 320 0.46 -7.42 -6.17
C THR A 320 -0.34 -6.22 -6.63
N ALA A 321 -0.03 -5.01 -6.14
CA ALA A 321 -0.65 -3.78 -6.66
C ALA A 321 -0.36 -3.59 -8.16
N ALA A 322 0.87 -3.85 -8.62
CA ALA A 322 1.23 -3.79 -10.05
C ALA A 322 0.51 -4.86 -10.88
N ILE A 323 0.35 -6.07 -10.33
CA ILE A 323 -0.41 -7.14 -10.99
C ILE A 323 -1.89 -6.75 -11.10
N GLU A 324 -2.44 -6.17 -10.04
CA GLU A 324 -3.83 -5.71 -9.98
C GLU A 324 -4.10 -4.57 -10.95
N ILE A 325 -3.14 -3.66 -11.15
CA ILE A 325 -3.22 -2.61 -12.17
C ILE A 325 -3.37 -3.21 -13.56
N LEU A 326 -2.52 -4.18 -13.92
CA LEU A 326 -2.64 -4.88 -15.21
C LEU A 326 -4.00 -5.55 -15.31
N GLN A 327 -4.41 -6.29 -14.27
CA GLN A 327 -5.69 -6.98 -14.25
C GLN A 327 -6.89 -6.03 -14.43
N GLN A 328 -6.85 -4.85 -13.81
CA GLN A 328 -7.92 -3.85 -13.90
C GLN A 328 -7.97 -3.13 -15.25
N PHE A 329 -6.85 -3.11 -16.00
CA PHE A 329 -6.78 -2.67 -17.39
C PHE A 329 -6.93 -3.83 -18.39
N ASP A 330 -7.58 -4.93 -18.00
CA ASP A 330 -7.77 -6.11 -18.86
C ASP A 330 -6.45 -6.65 -19.45
N TRP A 331 -5.42 -6.64 -18.61
CA TRP A 331 -4.05 -7.03 -18.94
C TRP A 331 -3.35 -6.13 -19.98
N GLU A 332 -3.85 -4.92 -20.19
CA GLU A 332 -3.13 -3.88 -20.92
C GLU A 332 -2.11 -3.19 -20.00
N VAL A 333 -0.89 -2.99 -20.53
CA VAL A 333 0.20 -2.40 -19.77
C VAL A 333 0.13 -0.88 -19.92
N PRO A 334 0.12 -0.08 -18.83
CA PRO A 334 0.24 1.37 -18.95
C PRO A 334 1.59 1.75 -19.55
N ASP A 335 1.74 2.94 -20.13
CA ASP A 335 3.06 3.36 -20.64
C ASP A 335 3.96 3.81 -19.49
N TRP A 336 3.35 4.40 -18.45
CA TRP A 336 4.05 5.00 -17.33
C TRP A 336 3.36 4.72 -16.00
N VAL A 337 4.16 4.50 -14.96
CA VAL A 337 3.69 4.42 -13.57
C VAL A 337 4.59 5.29 -12.69
N ILE A 338 3.98 6.22 -11.96
CA ILE A 338 4.66 7.15 -11.06
C ILE A 338 4.43 6.71 -9.62
N VAL A 339 5.52 6.48 -8.89
CA VAL A 339 5.51 5.99 -7.52
C VAL A 339 6.24 7.00 -6.63
N PRO A 340 5.58 7.55 -5.59
CA PRO A 340 6.25 8.34 -4.57
C PRO A 340 7.34 7.52 -3.85
N GLY A 341 8.55 8.08 -3.77
CA GLY A 341 9.76 7.38 -3.34
C GLY A 341 10.32 7.86 -2.00
N GLY A 342 10.01 7.12 -0.93
CA GLY A 342 10.61 7.31 0.40
C GLY A 342 11.77 6.36 0.64
N ASN A 343 11.51 5.25 1.34
CA ASN A 343 12.52 4.19 1.56
C ASN A 343 12.79 3.32 0.31
N LEU A 344 12.21 3.72 -0.83
CA LEU A 344 12.43 3.16 -2.18
C LEU A 344 12.11 1.67 -2.40
N GLY A 345 11.51 0.97 -1.42
CA GLY A 345 11.02 -0.40 -1.62
C GLY A 345 9.84 -0.47 -2.60
N ASN A 346 8.97 0.54 -2.59
CA ASN A 346 7.74 0.55 -3.39
C ASN A 346 8.01 0.49 -4.89
N ILE A 347 8.91 1.33 -5.42
CA ILE A 347 9.22 1.36 -6.87
C ILE A 347 9.73 -0.01 -7.35
N TYR A 348 10.52 -0.70 -6.52
CA TYR A 348 10.99 -2.05 -6.80
C TYR A 348 9.88 -3.09 -6.72
N ALA A 349 8.98 -3.00 -5.74
CA ALA A 349 7.82 -3.90 -5.67
C ALA A 349 6.94 -3.80 -6.93
N PHE A 350 6.67 -2.58 -7.41
CA PHE A 350 5.93 -2.37 -8.66
C PHE A 350 6.67 -2.95 -9.86
N TYR A 351 7.98 -2.67 -10.00
CA TYR A 351 8.82 -3.29 -11.02
C TYR A 351 8.75 -4.83 -10.97
N LYS A 352 8.87 -5.42 -9.79
CA LYS A 352 8.86 -6.87 -9.57
C LYS A 352 7.54 -7.49 -10.02
N GLY A 353 6.41 -6.83 -9.72
CA GLY A 353 5.08 -7.27 -10.16
C GLY A 353 4.93 -7.23 -11.69
N PHE A 354 5.24 -6.09 -12.32
CA PHE A 354 5.17 -5.97 -13.79
C PHE A 354 6.14 -6.92 -14.49
N SER A 355 7.37 -7.03 -14.00
CA SER A 355 8.40 -7.92 -14.55
C SER A 355 7.95 -9.38 -14.49
N MET A 356 7.35 -9.81 -13.38
CA MET A 356 6.86 -11.19 -13.22
C MET A 356 5.70 -11.49 -14.18
N CYS A 357 4.77 -10.55 -14.37
CA CYS A 357 3.71 -10.70 -15.38
C CYS A 357 4.28 -10.80 -16.81
N LYS A 358 5.34 -10.04 -17.12
CA LYS A 358 6.02 -10.13 -18.41
C LYS A 358 6.73 -11.47 -18.60
N GLU A 359 7.50 -11.89 -17.60
CA GLU A 359 8.30 -13.11 -17.63
C GLU A 359 7.45 -14.40 -17.72
N LEU A 360 6.23 -14.36 -17.19
CA LEU A 360 5.26 -15.46 -17.27
C LEU A 360 4.29 -15.33 -18.44
N GLY A 361 4.49 -14.36 -19.34
CA GLY A 361 3.75 -14.23 -20.60
C GLY A 361 2.31 -13.72 -20.45
N LEU A 362 1.96 -13.07 -19.33
CA LEU A 362 0.66 -12.41 -19.19
C LEU A 362 0.64 -11.13 -20.03
N VAL A 363 1.78 -10.46 -20.16
CA VAL A 363 1.94 -9.24 -20.95
C VAL A 363 3.30 -9.25 -21.64
N ASP A 364 3.46 -8.52 -22.74
CA ASP A 364 4.71 -8.56 -23.52
C ASP A 364 5.72 -7.48 -23.12
N ARG A 365 5.31 -6.53 -22.27
CA ARG A 365 6.12 -5.38 -21.85
C ARG A 365 5.88 -5.00 -20.39
N ILE A 366 6.74 -4.13 -19.87
CA ILE A 366 6.54 -3.45 -18.58
C ILE A 366 6.39 -1.93 -18.83
N PRO A 367 5.72 -1.17 -17.94
CA PRO A 367 5.68 0.28 -18.04
C PRO A 367 7.06 0.88 -17.74
N ARG A 368 7.30 2.11 -18.22
CA ARG A 368 8.38 2.93 -17.70
C ARG A 368 8.01 3.46 -16.32
N LEU A 369 8.94 3.44 -15.38
CA LEU A 369 8.67 3.84 -14.00
C LEU A 369 9.23 5.24 -13.71
N VAL A 370 8.50 6.02 -12.93
CA VAL A 370 8.99 7.29 -12.37
C VAL A 370 9.01 7.18 -10.85
N CYS A 371 10.16 7.46 -10.26
CA CYS A 371 10.27 7.65 -8.82
C CYS A 371 10.17 9.16 -8.52
N ALA A 372 9.14 9.58 -7.79
CA ALA A 372 8.93 10.98 -7.43
C ALA A 372 9.35 11.24 -5.97
N GLN A 373 10.28 12.17 -5.72
CA GLN A 373 10.76 12.50 -4.37
C GLN A 373 10.43 13.94 -3.97
N ALA A 374 10.31 14.21 -2.67
CA ALA A 374 10.29 15.59 -2.19
C ALA A 374 11.70 16.17 -2.27
N ALA A 375 11.86 17.43 -2.69
CA ALA A 375 13.16 18.09 -2.83
C ALA A 375 13.95 18.12 -1.51
N ASN A 376 13.24 18.14 -0.38
CA ASN A 376 13.82 18.10 0.97
C ASN A 376 14.33 16.69 1.37
N ALA A 377 14.06 15.65 0.58
CA ALA A 377 14.44 14.26 0.82
C ALA A 377 14.64 13.50 -0.51
N ASN A 378 15.63 13.94 -1.30
CA ASN A 378 15.81 13.55 -2.71
C ASN A 378 17.16 12.86 -3.06
N PRO A 379 17.77 12.00 -2.20
CA PRO A 379 19.10 11.45 -2.47
C PRO A 379 19.16 10.61 -3.76
N LEU A 380 18.06 9.91 -4.11
CA LEU A 380 17.99 9.13 -5.34
C LEU A 380 17.89 10.04 -6.58
N TYR A 381 17.22 11.19 -6.48
CA TYR A 381 17.18 12.19 -7.56
C TYR A 381 18.58 12.75 -7.85
N LEU A 382 19.34 13.13 -6.81
CA LEU A 382 20.72 13.59 -6.98
C LEU A 382 21.59 12.51 -7.62
N TYR A 383 21.41 11.26 -7.21
CA TYR A 383 22.12 10.13 -7.77
C TYR A 383 21.75 9.86 -9.24
N TYR A 384 20.47 10.00 -9.59
CA TYR A 384 19.99 9.91 -10.98
C TYR A 384 20.59 11.02 -11.86
N LYS A 385 20.56 12.28 -11.41
CA LYS A 385 21.09 13.43 -12.17
C LYS A 385 22.61 13.37 -12.36
N SER A 386 23.34 12.71 -11.46
CA SER A 386 24.78 12.46 -11.63
C SER A 386 25.10 11.32 -12.61
N GLY A 387 24.07 10.70 -13.22
CA GLY A 387 24.22 9.57 -14.13
C GLY A 387 24.57 8.27 -13.40
N TRP A 388 24.08 8.10 -12.16
CA TRP A 388 24.33 6.94 -11.31
C TRP A 388 25.79 6.71 -10.92
N LYS A 389 26.59 7.78 -10.82
CA LYS A 389 28.02 7.69 -10.51
C LYS A 389 28.29 7.57 -9.01
N ASP A 390 27.88 8.57 -8.24
CA ASP A 390 28.15 8.64 -6.80
C ASP A 390 26.85 8.84 -6.02
N PHE A 391 26.41 7.78 -5.33
CA PHE A 391 25.31 7.89 -4.38
C PHE A 391 25.82 8.53 -3.09
N LYS A 392 25.09 9.52 -2.58
CA LYS A 392 25.34 10.13 -1.28
C LYS A 392 24.02 10.28 -0.54
N SER A 393 23.98 9.81 0.70
CA SER A 393 22.87 10.12 1.59
C SER A 393 22.82 11.62 1.86
N VAL A 394 21.62 12.12 2.13
CA VAL A 394 21.38 13.53 2.46
C VAL A 394 20.77 13.61 3.84
N LYS A 395 20.99 14.72 4.54
CA LYS A 395 20.22 15.02 5.75
C LYS A 395 18.85 15.53 5.31
N ALA A 396 17.82 14.67 5.38
CA ALA A 396 16.47 15.07 5.00
C ALA A 396 15.97 16.24 5.87
N ALA A 397 15.40 17.25 5.21
CA ALA A 397 14.69 18.35 5.85
C ALA A 397 13.20 18.02 5.99
N THR A 398 12.48 18.80 6.79
CA THR A 398 11.03 18.63 6.99
C THR A 398 10.29 18.75 5.66
N THR A 399 9.34 17.86 5.42
CA THR A 399 8.43 17.90 4.26
C THR A 399 7.02 17.55 4.70
N PHE A 400 6.01 18.11 4.03
CA PHE A 400 4.61 17.69 4.22
C PHE A 400 4.39 16.24 3.78
N ALA A 401 5.22 15.71 2.89
CA ALA A 401 5.20 14.31 2.46
C ALA A 401 5.96 13.41 3.46
N SER A 402 5.53 13.38 4.72
CA SER A 402 6.33 12.85 5.84
C SER A 402 6.75 11.38 5.66
N ALA A 403 5.89 10.53 5.09
CA ALA A 403 6.21 9.12 4.82
C ALA A 403 7.36 8.89 3.81
N ILE A 404 7.78 9.94 3.07
CA ILE A 404 8.93 9.89 2.15
C ILE A 404 10.09 10.81 2.58
N GLN A 405 10.06 11.33 3.81
CA GLN A 405 11.16 12.09 4.41
C GLN A 405 12.36 11.19 4.76
N ILE A 406 13.00 10.62 3.75
CA ILE A 406 14.09 9.64 3.89
C ILE A 406 15.34 10.15 3.18
N GLY A 407 16.36 10.48 3.98
CA GLY A 407 17.64 10.97 3.49
C GLY A 407 18.68 9.87 3.20
N ASP A 408 18.50 8.69 3.81
CA ASP A 408 19.33 7.51 3.60
C ASP A 408 18.46 6.27 3.35
N PRO A 409 17.95 6.09 2.12
CA PRO A 409 17.01 5.02 1.81
C PRO A 409 17.70 3.65 1.79
N VAL A 410 17.12 2.70 2.53
CA VAL A 410 17.64 1.33 2.67
C VAL A 410 17.58 0.55 1.37
N SER A 411 16.57 0.79 0.51
CA SER A 411 16.38 0.04 -0.75
C SER A 411 16.92 0.76 -2.00
N ILE A 412 17.99 1.54 -1.86
CA ILE A 412 18.57 2.30 -2.99
C ILE A 412 18.96 1.39 -4.17
N ASP A 413 19.65 0.26 -3.90
CA ASP A 413 20.10 -0.67 -4.95
C ASP A 413 18.93 -1.28 -5.72
N ARG A 414 17.87 -1.64 -5.00
CA ARG A 414 16.62 -2.16 -5.58
C ARG A 414 15.94 -1.12 -6.48
N ALA A 415 15.92 0.14 -6.05
CA ALA A 415 15.33 1.23 -6.81
C ALA A 415 16.11 1.52 -8.09
N VAL A 416 17.44 1.58 -8.00
CA VAL A 416 18.32 1.78 -9.16
C VAL A 416 18.18 0.63 -10.15
N PHE A 417 18.13 -0.61 -9.66
CA PHE A 417 17.86 -1.79 -10.49
C PHE A 417 16.51 -1.69 -11.22
N ALA A 418 15.43 -1.38 -10.48
CA ALA A 418 14.10 -1.22 -11.07
C ALA A 418 14.05 -0.11 -12.13
N LEU A 419 14.65 1.04 -11.84
CA LEU A 419 14.67 2.18 -12.75
C LEU A 419 15.52 1.89 -13.99
N ARG A 420 16.70 1.28 -13.87
CA ARG A 420 17.50 0.90 -15.04
C ARG A 420 16.78 -0.09 -15.95
N ASN A 421 16.17 -1.13 -15.38
CA ASN A 421 15.48 -2.17 -16.15
C ASN A 421 14.13 -1.73 -16.73
N SER A 422 13.53 -0.65 -16.23
CA SER A 422 12.30 -0.05 -16.76
C SER A 422 12.54 1.20 -17.60
N ASN A 423 13.80 1.56 -17.88
CA ASN A 423 14.15 2.86 -18.48
C ASN A 423 13.48 4.03 -17.74
N GLY A 424 13.48 3.94 -16.42
CA GLY A 424 12.79 4.82 -15.51
C GLY A 424 13.51 6.14 -15.25
N ILE A 425 12.78 7.06 -14.62
CA ILE A 425 13.21 8.44 -14.35
C ILE A 425 13.03 8.73 -12.86
N VAL A 426 13.84 9.65 -12.33
CA VAL A 426 13.62 10.23 -11.02
C VAL A 426 13.37 11.72 -11.18
N GLU A 427 12.33 12.22 -10.53
CA GLU A 427 12.01 13.64 -10.49
C GLU A 427 11.67 14.07 -9.06
N GLU A 428 11.79 15.37 -8.81
CA GLU A 428 11.54 15.96 -7.51
C GLU A 428 10.38 16.96 -7.51
N ALA A 429 9.86 17.27 -6.33
CA ALA A 429 8.88 18.33 -6.10
C ALA A 429 9.27 19.17 -4.87
N THR A 430 9.22 20.48 -4.98
CA THR A 430 9.35 21.38 -3.81
C THR A 430 8.09 21.31 -2.94
N GLU A 431 8.18 21.83 -1.71
CA GLU A 431 7.02 21.88 -0.80
C GLU A 431 5.86 22.71 -1.36
N GLU A 432 6.16 23.81 -2.06
CA GLU A 432 5.14 24.61 -2.73
C GLU A 432 4.52 23.84 -3.91
N GLU A 433 5.35 23.26 -4.77
CA GLU A 433 4.88 22.50 -5.94
C GLU A 433 3.97 21.33 -5.52
N LEU A 434 4.37 20.55 -4.51
CA LEU A 434 3.57 19.40 -4.08
C LEU A 434 2.23 19.82 -3.47
N MET A 435 2.18 20.91 -2.70
CA MET A 435 0.94 21.41 -2.10
C MET A 435 0.03 22.07 -3.13
N ASP A 436 0.59 22.77 -4.12
CA ASP A 436 -0.17 23.34 -5.24
C ASP A 436 -0.74 22.26 -6.17
N ALA A 437 0.02 21.20 -6.43
CA ALA A 437 -0.45 20.06 -7.19
C ALA A 437 -1.57 19.31 -6.46
N MET A 438 -1.43 19.12 -5.14
CA MET A 438 -2.46 18.56 -4.28
C MET A 438 -3.75 19.40 -4.33
N THR A 439 -3.63 20.71 -4.10
CA THR A 439 -4.78 21.63 -4.12
C THR A 439 -5.50 21.60 -5.48
N ARG A 440 -4.76 21.60 -6.58
CA ARG A 440 -5.35 21.50 -7.93
C ARG A 440 -6.05 20.17 -8.17
N ALA A 441 -5.51 19.06 -7.66
CA ALA A 441 -6.18 17.77 -7.74
C ALA A 441 -7.49 17.76 -6.96
N ASP A 442 -7.47 18.30 -5.75
CA ASP A 442 -8.65 18.32 -4.86
C ASP A 442 -9.77 19.21 -5.43
N LEU A 443 -9.42 20.31 -6.10
CA LEU A 443 -10.38 21.16 -6.83
C LEU A 443 -11.12 20.42 -7.97
N THR A 444 -10.63 19.26 -8.39
CA THR A 444 -11.30 18.41 -9.40
C THR A 444 -12.11 17.26 -8.81
N GLY A 445 -12.24 17.19 -7.48
CA GLY A 445 -13.05 16.20 -6.77
C GLY A 445 -12.26 15.03 -6.18
N MET A 446 -10.92 15.06 -6.26
CA MET A 446 -10.08 14.14 -5.49
C MET A 446 -9.93 14.62 -4.03
N PHE A 447 -9.32 13.78 -3.20
CA PHE A 447 -8.83 14.17 -1.88
C PHE A 447 -7.54 13.39 -1.61
N ILE A 448 -6.42 13.99 -1.99
CA ILE A 448 -5.14 13.28 -2.06
C ILE A 448 -4.21 13.60 -0.90
N CYS A 449 -3.24 12.71 -0.67
CA CYS A 449 -2.14 12.96 0.26
C CYS A 449 -1.04 13.84 -0.37
N PRO A 450 -0.15 14.43 0.45
CA PRO A 450 1.02 15.18 -0.04
C PRO A 450 1.93 14.37 -0.97
N HIS A 451 2.08 13.04 -0.76
CA HIS A 451 2.87 12.17 -1.65
C HIS A 451 2.32 12.09 -3.07
N THR A 452 1.00 12.13 -3.21
CA THR A 452 0.37 12.20 -4.53
C THR A 452 0.61 13.56 -5.15
N GLY A 453 0.66 14.63 -4.34
CA GLY A 453 1.13 15.95 -4.77
C GLY A 453 2.54 15.91 -5.36
N VAL A 454 3.48 15.20 -4.71
CA VAL A 454 4.85 14.98 -5.24
C VAL A 454 4.82 14.25 -6.58
N ALA A 455 4.02 13.19 -6.71
CA ALA A 455 3.89 12.44 -7.96
C ALA A 455 3.24 13.26 -9.09
N LEU A 456 2.24 14.08 -8.78
CA LEU A 456 1.61 15.01 -9.72
C LEU A 456 2.55 16.12 -10.16
N SER A 457 3.37 16.65 -9.26
CA SER A 457 4.40 17.64 -9.61
C SER A 457 5.46 17.07 -10.53
N ALA A 458 5.93 15.84 -10.27
CA ALA A 458 6.83 15.13 -11.18
C ALA A 458 6.17 14.93 -12.56
N LEU A 459 4.89 14.52 -12.60
CA LEU A 459 4.12 14.40 -13.84
C LEU A 459 4.07 15.72 -14.61
N ILE A 460 3.72 16.83 -13.96
CA ILE A 460 3.64 18.16 -14.59
C ILE A 460 4.97 18.53 -15.23
N LYS A 461 6.09 18.32 -14.52
CA LYS A 461 7.45 18.57 -15.05
C LYS A 461 7.77 17.70 -16.27
N LEU A 462 7.44 16.41 -16.22
CA LEU A 462 7.69 15.46 -17.32
C LEU A 462 6.79 15.71 -18.54
N ARG A 463 5.59 16.25 -18.35
CA ARG A 463 4.71 16.72 -19.44
C ARG A 463 5.25 18.00 -20.06
N ASN A 464 5.66 18.98 -19.26
CA ASN A 464 6.18 20.27 -19.74
C ASN A 464 7.50 20.10 -20.50
N SER A 465 8.36 19.17 -20.09
CA SER A 465 9.62 18.85 -20.76
C SER A 465 9.46 17.98 -22.03
N GLY A 466 8.23 17.54 -22.35
CA GLY A 466 7.95 16.70 -23.52
C GLY A 466 8.38 15.23 -23.37
N VAL A 467 8.84 14.82 -22.19
CA VAL A 467 9.20 13.41 -21.90
C VAL A 467 7.96 12.50 -21.92
N MET A 468 6.82 13.04 -21.49
CA MET A 468 5.51 12.36 -21.54
C MET A 468 4.58 13.04 -22.55
N GLY A 469 4.01 12.26 -23.48
CA GLY A 469 3.02 12.69 -24.48
C GLY A 469 1.60 12.89 -23.94
N LYS A 470 0.66 13.28 -24.83
CA LYS A 470 -0.74 13.64 -24.49
C LYS A 470 -1.65 12.44 -24.25
N MET A 471 -1.42 11.32 -24.95
CA MET A 471 -2.14 10.06 -24.78
C MET A 471 -1.21 9.06 -24.11
N ILE A 472 -1.43 8.82 -22.83
CA ILE A 472 -0.61 7.91 -22.02
C ILE A 472 -1.53 7.32 -20.98
N GLY A 473 -1.59 5.99 -20.89
CA GLY A 473 -2.07 5.30 -19.71
C GLY A 473 -1.08 5.56 -18.58
N LEU A 474 -1.38 6.53 -17.72
CA LEU A 474 -0.51 6.96 -16.62
C LEU A 474 -1.15 6.61 -15.30
N LEU A 475 -0.36 6.00 -14.41
CA LEU A 475 -0.84 5.67 -13.09
C LEU A 475 -0.07 6.36 -11.96
N LEU A 476 -0.80 6.99 -11.04
CA LEU A 476 -0.27 7.52 -9.78
C LEU A 476 -0.65 6.58 -8.63
N SER A 477 0.32 6.07 -7.85
CA SER A 477 0.01 5.29 -6.64
C SER A 477 -0.09 6.21 -5.41
N ALA A 478 -1.30 6.41 -4.90
CA ALA A 478 -1.56 7.22 -3.71
C ALA A 478 -1.47 6.38 -2.41
N LEU A 479 -0.69 6.87 -1.44
CA LEU A 479 -0.63 6.39 -0.06
C LEU A 479 -1.57 7.28 0.77
N LEU A 480 -2.68 6.81 1.34
CA LEU A 480 -3.46 7.68 2.22
C LEU A 480 -2.90 7.62 3.65
N MET A 481 -3.28 8.67 4.39
CA MET A 481 -2.85 9.08 5.73
C MET A 481 -1.40 9.56 5.90
N ASP A 482 -1.27 10.88 6.06
CA ASP A 482 -0.43 11.54 7.07
C ASP A 482 -1.27 12.65 7.72
#